data_AF-A0A7C6C6U7-F1
#
_entry.id   AF-A0A7C6C6U7-F1
#
_cell.length_a   1.000
_cell.length_b   1.000
_cell.length_c   1.000
_cell.angle_alpha   90.00
_cell.angle_beta   90.00
_cell.angle_gamma   90.00
#
_symmetry.space_group_name_H-M   'P 1'
#
loop_
_entity.id
_entity.type
_entity.pdbx_description
1 polymer ?
#
loop_
_entity_poly.entity_id
_entity_poly.type
_entity_poly.pdbx_seq_one_letter_code
_entity_poly.pdbx_strand_id
1 'polypeptide(L)'
;LSALIRERSGIDYGEIIALEPLERGTSGRIIRLKIIGTERVMTIGKELEIRRTLSPSHLYSSAFVVDVEEENEEGIPQRFTLTGAGWGHGVGLCQIGAAMMAAKGHSHAAILEHYFPHTTIEKRY
;
A
#
# COMPACT_ATOMS: atom_id res chain seq x y z
N LEU A 1 13.16 -10.82 6.19
CA LEU A 1 11.84 -10.59 5.59
C LEU A 1 11.01 -11.88 5.48
N SER A 2 11.59 -13.00 5.03
CA SER A 2 10.89 -14.28 4.80
C SER A 2 10.06 -14.79 5.97
N ALA A 3 10.62 -14.80 7.19
CA ALA A 3 9.91 -15.25 8.39
C ALA A 3 8.62 -14.45 8.65
N LEU A 4 8.68 -13.12 8.46
CA LEU A 4 7.52 -12.24 8.60
C LEU A 4 6.44 -12.58 7.57
N ILE A 5 6.81 -12.67 6.29
CA ILE A 5 5.83 -12.99 5.23
C ILE A 5 5.20 -14.36 5.49
N ARG A 6 5.99 -15.35 5.92
CA ARG A 6 5.48 -16.68 6.29
C ARG A 6 4.49 -16.62 7.44
N GLU A 7 4.81 -15.91 8.51
CA GLU A 7 3.91 -15.73 9.66
C GLU A 7 2.60 -15.04 9.25
N ARG A 8 2.67 -14.00 8.42
CA ARG A 8 1.51 -13.17 8.06
C ARG A 8 0.63 -13.78 6.97
N SER A 9 1.21 -14.55 6.05
CA SER A 9 0.48 -15.18 4.94
C SER A 9 0.15 -16.65 5.18
N GLY A 10 0.83 -17.33 6.10
CA GLY A 10 0.75 -18.78 6.26
C GLY A 10 1.42 -19.57 5.15
N ILE A 11 2.17 -18.91 4.26
CA ILE A 11 2.79 -19.51 3.07
C ILE A 11 4.30 -19.42 3.19
N ASP A 12 4.97 -20.53 2.96
CA ASP A 12 6.43 -20.56 2.86
C ASP A 12 6.85 -20.22 1.42
N TYR A 13 7.64 -19.15 1.29
CA TYR A 13 8.23 -18.71 0.02
C TYR A 13 9.71 -19.09 -0.07
N GLY A 14 10.30 -19.66 0.99
CA GLY A 14 11.74 -19.74 1.14
C GLY A 14 12.35 -18.35 1.34
N GLU A 15 13.53 -18.11 0.78
CA GLU A 15 14.13 -16.78 0.78
C GLU A 15 13.43 -15.87 -0.22
N ILE A 16 13.19 -14.62 0.16
CA ILE A 16 12.51 -13.66 -0.72
C ILE A 16 13.53 -13.08 -1.69
N ILE A 17 13.32 -13.33 -2.98
CA ILE A 17 14.16 -12.85 -4.06
C ILE A 17 13.70 -11.45 -4.50
N ALA A 18 12.39 -11.26 -4.67
CA ALA A 18 11.86 -9.98 -5.16
C ALA A 18 10.42 -9.72 -4.71
N LEU A 19 10.10 -8.43 -4.62
CA LEU A 19 8.74 -7.91 -4.44
C LEU A 19 8.43 -6.99 -5.62
N GLU A 20 7.62 -7.45 -6.56
CA GLU A 20 7.34 -6.75 -7.81
C GLU A 20 5.91 -6.16 -7.78
N PRO A 21 5.74 -4.83 -7.73
CA PRO A 21 4.44 -4.20 -7.88
C PRO A 21 3.91 -4.42 -9.30
N LEU A 22 2.85 -5.23 -9.44
CA LEU A 22 2.27 -5.52 -10.75
C LEU A 22 1.23 -4.47 -11.17
N GLU A 23 0.48 -3.95 -10.21
CA GLU A 23 -0.61 -3.02 -10.48
C GLU A 23 -0.79 -2.01 -9.35
N ARG A 24 -1.02 -0.75 -9.71
CA ARG A 24 -1.36 0.34 -8.81
C ARG A 24 -2.73 0.89 -9.15
N GLY A 25 -3.54 1.17 -8.12
CA GLY A 25 -4.82 1.84 -8.28
C GLY A 25 -4.66 3.33 -8.59
N THR A 26 -5.79 4.02 -8.80
CA THR A 26 -5.84 5.46 -9.11
C THR A 26 -5.14 6.35 -8.07
N SER A 27 -5.07 5.91 -6.81
CA SER A 27 -4.37 6.62 -5.73
C SER A 27 -2.87 6.28 -5.61
N GLY A 28 -2.30 5.56 -6.60
CA GLY A 28 -0.89 5.15 -6.62
C GLY A 28 -0.53 3.98 -5.69
N ARG A 29 -1.50 3.51 -4.90
CA ARG A 29 -1.36 2.37 -3.99
C ARG A 29 -1.28 1.06 -4.77
N ILE A 30 -0.34 0.20 -4.39
CA ILE A 30 -0.22 -1.14 -4.98
C ILE A 30 -1.47 -1.95 -4.61
N ILE A 31 -2.12 -2.51 -5.62
CA ILE A 31 -3.30 -3.38 -5.48
C ILE A 31 -3.03 -4.82 -5.89
N ARG A 32 -1.91 -5.07 -6.59
CA ARG A 32 -1.36 -6.40 -6.86
C ARG A 32 0.15 -6.38 -6.69
N LEU A 33 0.66 -7.23 -5.82
CA LEU A 33 2.09 -7.41 -5.55
C LEU A 33 2.47 -8.86 -5.80
N LYS A 34 3.49 -9.09 -6.61
CA LYS A 34 4.08 -10.40 -6.81
C LYS A 34 5.23 -10.59 -5.85
N ILE A 35 5.17 -11.66 -5.07
CA ILE A 35 6.21 -12.11 -4.15
C ILE A 35 6.92 -13.28 -4.83
N ILE A 36 8.21 -13.12 -5.08
CA ILE A 36 9.08 -14.14 -5.64
C ILE A 36 10.00 -14.60 -4.52
N GLY A 37 9.91 -15.88 -4.17
CA GLY A 37 10.89 -16.53 -3.32
C GLY A 37 11.44 -17.80 -3.95
N THR A 38 12.43 -18.41 -3.30
CA THR A 38 13.15 -19.60 -3.80
C THR A 38 12.24 -20.81 -3.96
N GLU A 39 11.25 -20.98 -3.10
CA GLU A 39 10.33 -22.13 -3.10
C GLU A 39 9.03 -21.86 -3.86
N ARG A 40 8.64 -20.59 -4.00
CA ARG A 40 7.33 -20.23 -4.54
C ARG A 40 7.27 -18.81 -5.08
N VAL A 41 6.44 -18.65 -6.11
CA VAL A 41 6.01 -17.34 -6.62
C VAL A 41 4.50 -17.22 -6.49
N MET A 42 4.02 -16.13 -5.88
CA MET A 42 2.59 -15.82 -5.82
C MET A 42 2.32 -14.34 -5.98
N THR A 43 1.11 -14.02 -6.44
CA THR A 43 0.59 -12.65 -6.41
C THR A 43 -0.41 -12.52 -5.29
N ILE A 44 -0.18 -11.57 -4.39
CA ILE A 44 -1.18 -11.11 -3.43
C ILE A 44 -1.86 -9.86 -3.97
N GLY A 45 -3.15 -9.72 -3.70
CA GLY A 45 -3.96 -8.61 -4.18
C GLY A 45 -4.59 -7.83 -3.03
N LYS A 46 -5.30 -6.74 -3.36
CA LYS A 46 -5.93 -5.81 -2.40
C LYS A 46 -4.91 -5.05 -1.55
N GLU A 47 -5.18 -3.76 -1.38
CA GLU A 47 -4.29 -2.84 -0.65
C GLU A 47 -4.00 -3.29 0.79
N LEU A 48 -5.04 -3.72 1.51
CA LEU A 48 -4.93 -4.08 2.93
C LEU A 48 -4.15 -5.38 3.15
N GLU A 49 -4.29 -6.35 2.24
CA GLU A 49 -3.59 -7.63 2.34
C GLU A 49 -2.08 -7.40 2.19
N ILE A 50 -1.67 -6.65 1.17
CA ILE A 50 -0.27 -6.25 0.94
C ILE A 50 0.33 -5.61 2.20
N ARG A 51 -0.39 -4.68 2.82
CA ARG A 51 0.09 -3.99 4.03
C ARG A 51 0.25 -4.91 5.23
N ARG A 52 -0.64 -5.89 5.39
CA ARG A 52 -0.62 -6.85 6.50
C ARG A 52 0.41 -7.96 6.30
N THR A 53 0.67 -8.35 5.06
CA THR A 53 1.66 -9.39 4.73
C THR A 53 3.09 -8.89 4.97
N LEU A 54 3.36 -7.61 4.73
CA LEU A 54 4.70 -7.01 4.82
C LEU A 54 4.99 -6.32 6.17
N SER A 55 4.15 -6.50 7.19
CA SER A 55 4.33 -5.86 8.50
C SER A 55 3.67 -6.67 9.62
N PRO A 56 4.24 -6.72 10.84
CA PRO A 56 3.59 -7.36 11.99
C PRO A 56 2.19 -6.80 12.30
N SER A 57 2.00 -5.49 12.08
CA SER A 57 0.70 -4.82 12.23
C SER A 57 0.08 -4.56 10.85
N HIS A 58 0.53 -3.49 10.21
CA HIS A 58 0.23 -3.10 8.84
C HIS A 58 1.15 -1.94 8.44
N LEU A 59 1.60 -1.90 7.19
CA LEU A 59 2.23 -0.69 6.64
C LEU A 59 1.25 0.50 6.68
N TYR A 60 1.76 1.73 6.72
CA TYR A 60 0.90 2.94 6.70
C TYR A 60 0.03 3.02 5.44
N SER A 61 0.57 2.59 4.30
CA SER A 61 -0.12 2.46 3.01
C SER A 61 0.56 1.37 2.16
N SER A 62 -0.04 0.98 1.03
CA SER A 62 0.66 0.21 -0.01
C SER A 62 1.30 1.10 -1.08
N ALA A 63 1.36 2.42 -0.88
CA ALA A 63 2.04 3.33 -1.80
C ALA A 63 3.53 3.39 -1.40
N PHE A 64 4.30 2.40 -1.82
CA PHE A 64 5.74 2.34 -1.59
C PHE A 64 6.51 1.90 -2.84
N VAL A 65 7.81 2.14 -2.83
CA VAL A 65 8.79 1.51 -3.73
C VAL A 65 9.65 0.54 -2.92
N VAL A 66 10.30 -0.40 -3.61
CA VAL A 66 11.12 -1.45 -3.00
C VAL A 66 12.54 -1.27 -3.50
N ASP A 67 13.45 -1.06 -2.56
CA ASP A 67 14.89 -1.08 -2.81
C ASP A 67 15.47 -2.34 -2.18
N VAL A 68 16.39 -2.98 -2.90
CA VAL A 68 17.10 -4.19 -2.45
C VAL A 68 18.56 -3.87 -2.23
N GLU A 69 19.10 -4.35 -1.12
CA GLU A 69 20.49 -4.17 -0.73
C GLU A 69 21.01 -5.46 -0.13
N GLU A 70 22.34 -5.61 -0.13
CA GLU A 70 23.07 -6.74 0.48
C GLU A 70 22.64 -8.10 -0.10
N GLU A 71 23.38 -8.61 -1.08
CA GLU A 71 23.14 -9.93 -1.66
C GLU A 71 24.06 -11.00 -1.01
N ASN A 72 23.56 -12.22 -0.87
CA ASN A 72 24.39 -13.37 -0.50
C ASN A 72 25.19 -13.89 -1.72
N GLU A 73 25.98 -14.96 -1.54
CA GLU A 73 26.79 -15.57 -2.60
C GLU A 73 25.96 -16.10 -3.79
N GLU A 74 24.66 -16.34 -3.59
CA GLU A 74 23.71 -16.81 -4.59
C GLU A 74 22.95 -15.67 -5.28
N GLY A 75 23.25 -14.40 -4.94
CA GLY A 75 22.58 -13.21 -5.47
C GLY A 75 21.21 -12.95 -4.84
N ILE A 76 20.89 -13.55 -3.69
CA ILE A 76 19.60 -13.37 -3.02
C ILE A 76 19.67 -12.15 -2.08
N PRO A 77 18.76 -11.17 -2.23
CA PRO A 77 18.73 -10.00 -1.36
C PRO A 77 18.45 -10.33 0.10
N GLN A 78 19.27 -9.78 0.99
CA GLN A 78 19.18 -9.95 2.43
C GLN A 78 18.45 -8.77 3.10
N ARG A 79 18.46 -7.59 2.47
CA ARG A 79 17.81 -6.38 2.96
C ARG A 79 16.84 -5.80 1.93
N PHE A 80 15.59 -5.59 2.38
CA PHE A 80 14.54 -4.90 1.62
C PHE A 80 14.17 -3.61 2.35
N THR A 81 14.30 -2.47 1.65
CA THR A 81 13.86 -1.16 2.13
C THR A 81 12.57 -0.77 1.41
N LEU A 82 11.51 -0.51 2.19
CA LEU A 82 10.22 -0.05 1.66
C LEU A 82 10.08 1.45 1.91
N THR A 83 10.23 2.25 0.87
CA THR A 83 10.09 3.71 0.95
C THR A 83 8.66 4.10 0.56
N GLY A 84 7.83 4.44 1.56
CA GLY A 84 6.39 4.64 1.42
C GLY A 84 5.92 6.10 1.50
N ALA A 85 4.67 6.34 1.10
CA ALA A 85 3.99 7.63 1.18
C ALA A 85 2.52 7.50 1.60
N GLY A 86 2.03 8.49 2.34
CA GLY A 86 0.64 8.59 2.80
C GLY A 86 0.26 7.55 3.86
N TRP A 87 -0.94 7.71 4.42
CA TRP A 87 -1.50 6.82 5.44
C TRP A 87 -2.97 6.52 5.12
N GLY A 88 -3.31 5.24 5.12
CA GLY A 88 -4.67 4.73 4.91
C GLY A 88 -4.86 4.16 3.52
N HIS A 89 -6.06 3.66 3.25
CA HIS A 89 -6.39 2.88 2.05
C HIS A 89 -6.49 3.72 0.77
N GLY A 90 -6.53 5.06 0.87
CA GLY A 90 -6.46 5.95 -0.30
C GLY A 90 -7.71 5.94 -1.18
N VAL A 91 -8.89 5.76 -0.57
CA VAL A 91 -10.18 5.83 -1.26
C VAL A 91 -11.04 6.89 -0.57
N GLY A 92 -11.75 7.70 -1.35
CA GLY A 92 -12.60 8.77 -0.84
C GLY A 92 -11.79 9.97 -0.33
N LEU A 93 -12.16 10.47 0.84
CA LEU A 93 -11.68 11.75 1.37
C LEU A 93 -10.33 11.62 2.09
N CYS A 94 -9.33 12.40 1.63
CA CYS A 94 -8.09 12.61 2.36
C CYS A 94 -8.31 13.65 3.46
N GLN A 95 -8.23 13.24 4.73
CA GLN A 95 -8.51 14.12 5.88
C GLN A 95 -7.58 15.34 5.92
N ILE A 96 -6.28 15.13 5.72
CA ILE A 96 -5.29 16.22 5.68
C ILE A 96 -5.54 17.14 4.49
N GLY A 97 -5.84 16.57 3.31
CA GLY A 97 -6.16 17.36 2.12
C GLY A 97 -7.43 18.20 2.30
N ALA A 98 -8.48 17.63 2.89
CA ALA A 98 -9.70 18.35 3.25
C ALA A 98 -9.44 19.48 4.26
N ALA A 99 -8.64 19.23 5.30
CA ALA A 99 -8.26 20.26 6.26
C ALA A 99 -7.48 21.42 5.59
N MET A 100 -6.58 21.11 4.67
CA MET A 100 -5.84 22.12 3.90
C MET A 100 -6.74 22.89 2.93
N MET A 101 -7.71 22.24 2.29
CA MET A 101 -8.72 22.93 1.47
C MET A 101 -9.57 23.88 2.33
N ALA A 102 -10.00 23.44 3.51
CA ALA A 102 -10.73 24.30 4.44
C ALA A 102 -9.89 25.50 4.90
N ALA A 103 -8.61 25.29 5.21
CA ALA A 103 -7.67 26.36 5.56
C ALA A 103 -7.44 27.36 4.42
N LYS A 104 -7.62 26.94 3.16
CA LYS A 104 -7.59 27.79 1.96
C LYS A 104 -8.94 28.45 1.64
N GLY A 105 -9.96 28.27 2.48
CA GLY A 105 -11.27 28.90 2.35
C GLY A 105 -12.30 28.12 1.52
N HIS A 106 -12.01 26.87 1.12
CA HIS A 106 -13.01 26.05 0.43
C HIS A 106 -14.12 25.63 1.40
N SER A 107 -15.38 25.68 0.92
CA SER A 107 -16.53 25.20 1.69
C SER A 107 -16.52 23.67 1.80
N HIS A 108 -17.22 23.14 2.81
CA HIS A 108 -17.40 21.68 2.94
C HIS A 108 -18.01 21.06 1.67
N ALA A 109 -18.93 21.77 0.99
CA ALA A 109 -19.52 21.31 -0.26
C ALA A 109 -18.47 21.17 -1.38
N ALA A 110 -17.59 22.16 -1.55
CA ALA A 110 -16.50 22.10 -2.53
C ALA A 110 -15.48 21.00 -2.21
N ILE A 111 -15.20 20.77 -0.92
CA ILE A 111 -14.32 19.67 -0.47
C ILE A 111 -14.94 18.31 -0.79
N LEU A 112 -16.24 18.13 -0.50
CA LEU A 112 -16.93 16.87 -0.77
C LEU A 112 -17.04 16.60 -2.28
N GLU A 113 -17.37 17.60 -3.10
CA GLU A 113 -17.41 17.43 -4.57
C GLU A 113 -16.04 17.03 -5.14
N HIS A 114 -14.94 17.54 -4.57
CA HIS A 114 -13.59 17.16 -4.99
C HIS A 114 -13.27 15.68 -4.72
N TYR A 115 -13.66 15.14 -3.56
CA TYR A 115 -13.37 13.74 -3.19
C TYR A 115 -14.44 12.73 -3.61
N PHE A 116 -15.66 13.20 -3.84
CA PHE A 116 -16.83 12.42 -4.20
C PHE A 116 -17.54 13.10 -5.38
N PRO A 117 -16.93 13.08 -6.58
CA PRO A 117 -17.50 13.76 -7.75
C PRO A 117 -18.86 13.17 -8.09
N HIS A 118 -19.76 14.03 -8.60
CA HIS A 118 -21.13 13.64 -8.98
C HIS A 118 -22.01 13.21 -7.80
N THR A 119 -21.70 13.66 -6.58
CA THR A 119 -22.56 13.45 -5.41
C THR A 119 -23.39 14.69 -5.10
N THR A 120 -24.46 14.53 -4.33
CA THR A 120 -25.32 15.64 -3.89
C THR A 120 -25.43 15.65 -2.38
N ILE A 121 -25.42 16.84 -1.78
CA ILE A 121 -25.64 17.02 -0.34
C ILE A 121 -27.13 17.20 -0.08
N GLU A 122 -27.68 16.37 0.79
CA GLU A 122 -29.09 16.41 1.19
C GLU A 122 -29.21 16.69 2.69
N LYS A 123 -29.97 17.71 3.07
CA LYS A 123 -30.33 17.96 4.46
C LYS A 123 -31.51 17.06 4.85
N ARG A 124 -31.28 16.13 5.78
CA ARG A 124 -32.28 15.14 6.20
C ARG A 124 -33.20 15.63 7.35
N TYR A 125 -32.79 16.65 8.11
CA TYR A 125 -33.53 17.27 9.21
C TYR A 125 -33.04 18.71 9.42
#